data_AF-A0A6C0KXI3-F1
#
_entry.id   AF-A0A6C0KXI3-F1
#
_cell.length_a   1.000
_cell.length_b   1.000
_cell.length_c   1.000
_cell.angle_alpha   90.00
_cell.angle_beta   90.00
_cell.angle_gamma   90.00
#
_symmetry.space_group_name_H-M   'P 1'
#
loop_
_entity.id
_entity.type
_entity.pdbx_description
1 polymer ?
#
loop_
_entity_poly.entity_id
_entity_poly.type
_entity_poly.pdbx_seq_one_letter_code
_entity_poly.pdbx_strand_id
1 'polypeptide(L)'
;MSNFLQIDEYVEKIKRSFYTDKESDDFVIYLAKYHEKREIAKKTRLSENEVLKVFERNHMVFYNRTSQLYYNYIGGDYVSMNEDNLLYLALEFISMNVLFIDVNHKNVLKNKIIKQIKDNNIYETIPDSDTIQQTLSLLNETFFSNKVFSKCFLITIGRIILQKRVDNDFLIFTRLNMKGFLTELNKNISIYFCNSNLFNFFKFKFTHDHHQTTAQKYVIPCTKINSNNLKINEQSYVNMIVVAIYYFNRYHSIDNYLKSENILVQIKENIHYLNIDKDKIIQQFAQEHIIQEKRQSIQQKELIFLWKKFKYEKDIFVTSFTSYNEFVYSLFTYLNVNYNQDNHNNILDGYYSFDLPYVDDFKSFWNDNFSYCEEETNFELNEILFLYNKYGKIKKNNLNEVLIKLILQCFYPKCNVIGTKIINGVKSSLWDKKEEILSFISKNDINIEDNMNAIYKQYVSTTKNEYRISKLYFSNFINHLLSDQLE
;
A
#
# COMPACT_ATOMS: atom_id res chain seq x y z
N MET A 1 5.87 -0.95 -71.37
CA MET A 1 6.84 -0.88 -72.48
C MET A 1 7.16 0.55 -72.93
N SER A 2 6.35 1.58 -72.64
CA SER A 2 6.64 2.97 -73.08
C SER A 2 7.68 3.74 -72.26
N ASN A 3 7.89 3.41 -70.97
CA ASN A 3 8.85 4.15 -70.12
C ASN A 3 10.32 3.81 -70.39
N PHE A 4 10.63 2.67 -71.02
CA PHE A 4 12.01 2.28 -71.33
C PHE A 4 12.57 3.11 -72.50
N LEU A 5 11.79 3.29 -73.56
CA LEU A 5 12.15 4.11 -74.72
C LEU A 5 12.43 5.58 -74.34
N GLN A 6 11.71 6.13 -73.36
CA GLN A 6 11.93 7.49 -72.86
C GLN A 6 13.23 7.62 -72.07
N ILE A 7 13.57 6.62 -71.25
CA ILE A 7 14.81 6.62 -70.47
C ILE A 7 16.02 6.55 -71.41
N ASP A 8 15.97 5.70 -72.44
CA ASP A 8 17.03 5.60 -73.44
C ASP A 8 17.26 6.92 -74.19
N GLU A 9 16.18 7.65 -74.51
CA GLU A 9 16.27 8.97 -75.16
C GLU A 9 16.90 10.05 -74.25
N TYR A 10 16.61 10.03 -72.94
CA TYR A 10 17.23 10.94 -71.98
C TYR A 10 18.69 10.60 -71.69
N VAL A 11 19.04 9.31 -71.66
CA VAL A 11 20.43 8.86 -71.50
C VAL A 11 21.26 9.29 -72.71
N GLU A 12 20.73 9.18 -73.94
CA GLU A 12 21.40 9.67 -75.15
C GLU A 12 21.59 11.20 -75.18
N LYS A 13 20.63 11.97 -74.65
CA LYS A 13 20.77 13.44 -74.51
C LYS A 13 21.86 13.82 -73.50
N ILE A 14 22.00 13.06 -72.41
CA ILE A 14 23.06 13.26 -71.42
C ILE A 14 24.42 12.83 -71.98
N LYS A 15 24.49 11.74 -72.76
CA LYS A 15 25.73 11.31 -73.44
C LYS A 15 26.31 12.39 -74.34
N ARG A 16 25.47 13.09 -75.09
CA ARG A 16 25.85 14.21 -75.97
C ARG A 16 26.38 15.44 -75.23
N SER A 17 26.22 15.51 -73.91
CA SER A 17 26.71 16.62 -73.07
C SER A 17 28.07 16.36 -72.42
N PHE A 18 28.65 15.17 -72.60
CA PHE A 18 30.01 14.86 -72.15
C PHE A 18 31.05 15.37 -73.14
N TYR A 19 32.18 15.86 -72.64
CA TYR A 19 33.23 16.47 -73.46
C TYR A 19 34.25 15.44 -73.97
N THR A 20 34.22 14.20 -73.44
CA THR A 20 35.06 13.08 -73.89
C THR A 20 34.30 11.74 -73.86
N ASP A 21 34.64 10.80 -74.76
CA ASP A 21 34.04 9.46 -74.81
C ASP A 21 34.23 8.66 -73.51
N LYS A 22 35.34 8.91 -72.79
CA LYS A 22 35.64 8.28 -71.51
C LYS A 22 34.66 8.68 -70.40
N GLU A 23 34.22 9.94 -70.36
CA GLU A 23 33.21 10.41 -69.38
C GLU A 23 31.85 9.78 -69.65
N SER A 24 31.50 9.59 -70.92
CA SER A 24 30.29 8.87 -71.32
C SER A 24 30.33 7.40 -70.86
N ASP A 25 31.45 6.72 -71.11
CA ASP A 25 31.60 5.31 -70.74
C ASP A 25 31.61 5.12 -69.21
N ASP A 26 32.31 5.98 -68.47
CA ASP A 26 32.33 5.96 -67.00
C ASP A 26 30.94 6.22 -66.41
N PHE A 27 30.16 7.13 -67.01
CA PHE A 27 28.77 7.39 -66.60
C PHE A 27 27.86 6.18 -66.84
N VAL A 28 27.96 5.53 -68.00
CA VAL A 28 27.18 4.33 -68.33
C VAL A 28 27.52 3.19 -67.36
N ILE A 29 28.80 2.97 -67.05
CA ILE A 29 29.26 1.96 -66.08
C ILE A 29 28.71 2.29 -64.68
N TYR A 30 28.73 3.55 -64.27
CA TYR A 30 28.17 3.97 -62.98
C TYR A 30 26.66 3.74 -62.92
N LEU A 31 25.93 4.07 -63.98
CA LEU A 31 24.48 3.89 -64.08
C LEU A 31 24.09 2.40 -64.04
N ALA A 32 24.84 1.55 -64.75
CA ALA A 32 24.66 0.10 -64.73
C ALA A 32 24.90 -0.47 -63.33
N LYS A 33 25.99 -0.07 -62.65
CA LYS A 33 26.27 -0.46 -61.26
C LYS A 33 25.19 0.03 -60.29
N TYR A 34 24.66 1.24 -60.50
CA TYR A 34 23.57 1.78 -59.70
C TYR A 34 22.27 0.98 -59.91
N HIS A 35 21.93 0.67 -61.16
CA HIS A 35 20.75 -0.13 -61.50
C HIS A 35 20.85 -1.55 -60.93
N GLU A 36 22.01 -2.20 -61.05
CA GLU A 36 22.27 -3.53 -60.49
C GLU A 36 22.13 -3.54 -58.96
N LYS A 37 22.72 -2.55 -58.26
CA LYS A 37 22.51 -2.37 -56.82
C LYS A 37 21.03 -2.19 -56.45
N ARG A 38 20.26 -1.46 -57.27
CA ARG A 38 18.82 -1.25 -57.06
C ARG A 38 18.00 -2.53 -57.29
N GLU A 39 18.35 -3.33 -58.29
CA GLU A 39 17.68 -4.61 -58.58
C GLU A 39 17.98 -5.68 -57.51
N ILE A 40 19.23 -5.76 -57.03
CA ILE A 40 19.59 -6.60 -55.90
C ILE A 40 18.80 -6.19 -54.65
N ALA A 41 18.72 -4.89 -54.36
CA ALA A 41 17.95 -4.37 -53.23
C ALA A 41 16.43 -4.60 -53.35
N LYS A 42 15.87 -4.64 -54.56
CA LYS A 42 14.48 -5.04 -54.80
C LYS A 42 14.26 -6.53 -54.50
N LYS A 43 15.23 -7.39 -54.82
CA LYS A 43 15.15 -8.85 -54.58
C LYS A 43 15.33 -9.23 -53.12
N THR A 44 16.08 -8.43 -52.33
CA THR A 44 16.26 -8.62 -50.88
C THR A 44 15.28 -7.81 -50.03
N ARG A 45 14.29 -7.16 -50.65
CA ARG A 45 13.27 -6.37 -49.93
C ARG A 45 12.34 -7.31 -49.18
N LEU A 46 12.35 -7.23 -47.86
CA LEU A 46 11.33 -7.88 -47.02
C LEU A 46 9.95 -7.47 -47.52
N SER A 47 9.08 -8.44 -47.72
CA SER A 47 7.67 -8.21 -47.98
C SER A 47 7.06 -7.43 -46.81
N GLU A 48 5.96 -6.71 -47.06
CA GLU A 48 5.30 -5.92 -46.02
C GLU A 48 4.95 -6.77 -44.79
N ASN A 49 4.49 -8.01 -45.01
CA ASN A 49 4.17 -8.96 -43.94
C ASN A 49 5.41 -9.40 -43.14
N GLU A 50 6.57 -9.54 -43.79
CA GLU A 50 7.82 -9.86 -43.09
C GLU A 50 8.29 -8.68 -42.24
N VAL A 51 8.16 -7.44 -42.74
CA VAL A 51 8.49 -6.24 -41.97
C VAL A 51 7.62 -6.15 -40.71
N LEU A 52 6.31 -6.40 -40.82
CA LEU A 52 5.39 -6.41 -39.66
C LEU A 52 5.76 -7.49 -38.64
N LYS A 53 6.09 -8.70 -39.10
CA LYS A 53 6.53 -9.80 -38.21
C LYS A 53 7.85 -9.51 -37.50
N VAL A 54 8.81 -8.91 -38.21
CA VAL A 54 10.10 -8.53 -37.61
C VAL A 54 9.90 -7.40 -36.59
N PHE A 55 9.01 -6.45 -36.87
CA PHE A 55 8.67 -5.40 -35.91
C PHE A 55 8.10 -5.99 -34.60
N GLU A 56 7.08 -6.85 -34.71
CA GLU A 56 6.42 -7.52 -33.59
C GLU A 56 7.38 -8.39 -32.76
N ARG A 57 8.30 -9.09 -33.43
CA ARG A 57 9.31 -9.90 -32.74
C ARG A 57 10.29 -9.06 -31.92
N ASN A 58 10.60 -7.85 -32.38
CA ASN A 58 11.63 -7.01 -31.77
C ASN A 58 11.07 -5.98 -30.80
N HIS A 59 9.77 -5.69 -30.85
CA HIS A 59 9.13 -4.66 -30.05
C HIS A 59 7.84 -5.17 -29.41
N MET A 60 7.83 -5.26 -28.08
CA MET A 60 6.66 -5.64 -27.30
C MET A 60 5.84 -4.40 -26.96
N VAL A 61 5.12 -3.88 -27.96
CA VAL A 61 4.27 -2.70 -27.82
C VAL A 61 2.80 -3.09 -27.71
N PHE A 62 2.14 -2.57 -26.67
CA PHE A 62 0.74 -2.82 -26.35
C PHE A 62 -0.06 -1.54 -26.39
N TYR A 63 -1.34 -1.66 -26.73
CA TYR A 63 -2.30 -0.57 -26.70
C TYR A 63 -3.32 -0.79 -25.59
N ASN A 64 -3.56 0.27 -24.80
CA ASN A 64 -4.66 0.31 -23.86
C ASN A 64 -5.86 1.00 -24.50
N ARG A 65 -6.89 0.21 -24.82
CA ARG A 65 -8.10 0.73 -25.48
C ARG A 65 -8.90 1.70 -24.60
N THR A 66 -8.79 1.60 -23.27
CA THR A 66 -9.58 2.41 -22.33
C THR A 66 -8.98 3.80 -22.17
N SER A 67 -7.67 3.88 -21.93
CA SER A 67 -6.96 5.16 -21.76
C SER A 67 -6.39 5.72 -23.05
N GLN A 68 -6.41 4.94 -24.13
CA GLN A 68 -5.79 5.26 -25.43
C GLN A 68 -4.26 5.46 -25.35
N LEU A 69 -3.63 4.93 -24.31
CA LEU A 69 -2.18 4.98 -24.11
C LEU A 69 -1.48 3.78 -24.77
N TYR A 70 -0.22 3.98 -25.15
CA TYR A 70 0.66 2.91 -25.63
C TYR A 70 1.66 2.53 -24.54
N TYR A 71 2.07 1.27 -24.52
CA TYR A 71 3.05 0.77 -23.55
C TYR A 71 4.11 -0.05 -24.28
N ASN A 72 5.37 0.23 -24.02
CA ASN A 72 6.49 -0.58 -24.49
C ASN A 72 7.02 -1.41 -23.33
N TYR A 73 7.12 -2.71 -23.53
CA TYR A 73 7.67 -3.59 -22.53
C TYR A 73 9.17 -3.79 -22.79
N ILE A 74 10.00 -3.13 -21.96
CA ILE A 74 11.46 -3.12 -22.07
C ILE A 74 12.07 -3.37 -20.71
N GLY A 75 13.06 -4.26 -20.63
CA GLY A 75 13.87 -4.44 -19.41
C GLY A 75 13.08 -4.92 -18.19
N GLY A 76 11.92 -5.56 -18.40
CA GLY A 76 11.04 -5.99 -17.32
C GLY A 76 9.95 -4.97 -16.92
N ASP A 77 9.89 -3.82 -17.61
CA ASP A 77 8.98 -2.73 -17.27
C ASP A 77 8.01 -2.39 -18.42
N TYR A 78 6.74 -2.14 -18.09
CA TYR A 78 5.73 -1.62 -19.00
C TYR A 78 5.76 -0.08 -19.03
N VAL A 79 6.57 0.50 -19.91
CA VAL A 79 6.79 1.95 -19.96
C VAL A 79 5.75 2.63 -20.85
N SER A 80 5.05 3.64 -20.32
CA SER A 80 4.06 4.40 -21.10
C SER A 80 4.72 5.23 -22.20
N MET A 81 4.13 5.25 -23.39
CA MET A 81 4.56 6.03 -24.55
C MET A 81 3.40 6.89 -25.08
N ASN A 82 3.74 8.10 -25.51
CA ASN A 82 2.83 8.96 -26.29
C ASN A 82 2.85 8.56 -27.78
N GLU A 83 1.96 9.18 -28.57
CA GLU A 83 1.85 8.89 -30.00
C GLU A 83 3.10 9.30 -30.78
N ASP A 84 3.75 10.42 -30.44
CA ASP A 84 4.99 10.86 -31.10
C ASP A 84 6.13 9.86 -30.95
N ASN A 85 6.33 9.33 -29.74
CA ASN A 85 7.34 8.31 -29.46
C ASN A 85 7.05 7.01 -30.22
N LEU A 86 5.77 6.63 -30.33
CA LEU A 86 5.33 5.49 -31.12
C LEU A 86 5.63 5.69 -32.62
N LEU A 87 5.31 6.88 -33.14
CA LEU A 87 5.56 7.25 -34.53
C LEU A 87 7.04 7.23 -34.84
N TYR A 88 7.87 7.78 -33.94
CA TYR A 88 9.32 7.75 -34.05
C TYR A 88 9.83 6.31 -34.11
N LEU A 89 9.42 5.45 -33.15
CA LEU A 89 9.83 4.04 -33.10
C LEU A 89 9.49 3.29 -34.41
N ALA A 90 8.27 3.47 -34.92
CA ALA A 90 7.84 2.84 -36.16
C ALA A 90 8.65 3.34 -37.37
N LEU A 91 8.88 4.65 -37.47
CA LEU A 91 9.61 5.27 -38.59
C LEU A 91 11.10 4.95 -38.56
N GLU A 92 11.72 4.95 -37.38
CA GLU A 92 13.10 4.55 -37.17
C GLU A 92 13.30 3.10 -37.58
N PHE A 93 12.46 2.19 -37.08
CA PHE A 93 12.50 0.78 -37.45
C PHE A 93 12.41 0.58 -38.97
N ILE A 94 11.47 1.24 -39.65
CA ILE A 94 11.35 1.15 -41.12
C ILE A 94 12.62 1.68 -41.81
N SER A 95 13.18 2.78 -41.31
CA SER A 95 14.37 3.40 -41.91
C SER A 95 15.62 2.52 -41.77
N MET A 96 15.74 1.78 -40.66
CA MET A 96 16.88 0.90 -40.41
C MET A 96 16.77 -0.46 -41.12
N ASN A 97 15.54 -0.97 -41.32
CA ASN A 97 15.32 -2.34 -41.78
C ASN A 97 14.82 -2.44 -43.24
N VAL A 98 14.35 -1.34 -43.84
CA VAL A 98 13.84 -1.33 -45.21
C VAL A 98 14.64 -0.37 -46.08
N LEU A 99 15.58 -0.93 -46.85
CA LEU A 99 16.40 -0.17 -47.80
C LEU A 99 15.55 0.32 -48.99
N PHE A 100 15.80 1.55 -49.44
CA PHE A 100 15.22 2.16 -50.65
C PHE A 100 13.67 2.21 -50.67
N ILE A 101 13.05 2.63 -49.56
CA ILE A 101 11.61 2.87 -49.50
C ILE A 101 11.27 4.33 -49.91
N ASP A 102 10.26 4.51 -50.75
CA ASP A 102 9.71 5.84 -51.00
C ASP A 102 8.83 6.32 -49.82
N VAL A 103 8.58 7.63 -49.76
CA VAL A 103 7.84 8.27 -48.66
C VAL A 103 6.42 7.73 -48.53
N ASN A 104 5.77 7.37 -49.64
CA ASN A 104 4.40 6.87 -49.65
C ASN A 104 4.34 5.46 -49.05
N HIS A 105 5.20 4.56 -49.49
CA HIS A 105 5.32 3.21 -48.94
C HIS A 105 5.75 3.23 -47.47
N LYS A 106 6.65 4.15 -47.07
CA LYS A 106 7.03 4.34 -45.67
C LYS A 106 5.83 4.70 -44.80
N ASN A 107 4.97 5.61 -45.27
CA ASN A 107 3.74 5.99 -44.58
C ASN A 107 2.71 4.85 -44.52
N VAL A 108 2.56 4.07 -45.59
CA VAL A 108 1.67 2.90 -45.62
C VAL A 108 2.12 1.86 -44.59
N LEU A 109 3.40 1.50 -44.57
CA LEU A 109 3.95 0.56 -43.59
C LEU A 109 3.78 1.05 -42.15
N LYS A 110 4.09 2.33 -41.90
CA LYS A 110 3.87 2.96 -40.59
C LYS A 110 2.41 2.80 -40.12
N ASN A 111 1.44 3.09 -40.99
CA ASN A 111 0.02 2.96 -40.65
C ASN A 111 -0.37 1.50 -40.36
N LYS A 112 0.22 0.53 -41.08
CA LYS A 112 0.01 -0.91 -40.80
C LYS A 112 0.59 -1.33 -39.46
N ILE A 113 1.80 -0.87 -39.11
CA ILE A 113 2.42 -1.10 -37.79
C ILE A 113 1.52 -0.55 -36.67
N ILE A 114 1.07 0.71 -36.78
CA ILE A 114 0.20 1.32 -35.77
C ILE A 114 -1.11 0.55 -35.63
N LYS A 115 -1.69 0.09 -36.74
CA LYS A 115 -2.91 -0.74 -36.72
C LYS A 115 -2.66 -2.06 -35.96
N GLN A 116 -1.57 -2.75 -36.26
CA GLN A 116 -1.18 -3.98 -35.56
C GLN A 116 -1.00 -3.75 -34.05
N ILE A 117 -0.37 -2.64 -33.65
CA ILE A 117 -0.20 -2.29 -32.23
C ILE A 117 -1.54 -2.02 -31.55
N LYS A 118 -2.48 -1.33 -32.22
CA LYS A 118 -3.83 -1.09 -31.70
C LYS A 118 -4.64 -2.38 -31.53
N ASP A 119 -4.35 -3.39 -32.35
CA ASP A 119 -4.94 -4.72 -32.23
C ASP A 119 -4.36 -5.49 -31.02
N ASN A 120 -3.10 -5.26 -30.65
CA ASN A 120 -2.42 -5.87 -29.49
C ASN A 120 -2.78 -5.19 -28.15
N ASN A 121 -3.67 -5.82 -27.38
CA ASN A 121 -4.24 -5.22 -26.18
C ASN A 121 -3.42 -5.50 -24.91
N ILE A 122 -3.12 -4.47 -24.11
CA ILE A 122 -2.43 -4.63 -22.83
C ILE A 122 -3.18 -5.51 -21.82
N TYR A 123 -4.52 -5.58 -21.90
CA TYR A 123 -5.31 -6.41 -20.99
C TYR A 123 -5.14 -7.93 -21.19
N GLU A 124 -4.50 -8.33 -22.30
CA GLU A 124 -4.26 -9.72 -22.68
C GLU A 124 -2.78 -10.11 -22.56
N THR A 125 -1.92 -9.18 -22.14
CA THR A 125 -0.48 -9.42 -22.00
C THR A 125 -0.16 -10.45 -20.91
N ILE A 126 0.93 -11.17 -21.11
CA ILE A 126 1.54 -12.08 -20.14
C ILE A 126 2.89 -11.49 -19.76
N PRO A 127 3.03 -10.90 -18.56
CA PRO A 127 4.32 -10.39 -18.07
C PRO A 127 5.36 -11.50 -17.92
N ASP A 128 6.64 -11.17 -18.11
CA ASP A 128 7.70 -12.13 -17.83
C ASP A 128 7.78 -12.47 -16.34
N SER A 129 8.40 -13.61 -16.06
CA SER A 129 8.60 -14.08 -14.69
C SER A 129 9.30 -13.06 -13.81
N ASP A 130 10.28 -12.32 -14.36
CA ASP A 130 11.03 -11.30 -13.61
C ASP A 130 10.12 -10.15 -13.17
N THR A 131 9.28 -9.61 -14.06
CA THR A 131 8.30 -8.55 -13.72
C THR A 131 7.30 -9.02 -12.66
N ILE A 132 6.84 -10.27 -12.77
CA ILE A 132 5.95 -10.87 -11.77
C ILE A 132 6.65 -10.97 -10.41
N GLN A 133 7.89 -11.48 -10.37
CA GLN A 133 8.63 -11.64 -9.11
C GLN A 133 8.99 -10.29 -8.50
N GLN A 134 9.41 -9.30 -9.28
CA GLN A 134 9.69 -7.94 -8.79
C GLN A 134 8.44 -7.30 -8.15
N THR A 135 7.29 -7.41 -8.83
CA THR A 135 6.00 -6.93 -8.29
C THR A 135 5.63 -7.64 -7.00
N LEU A 136 5.79 -8.97 -6.95
CA LEU A 136 5.54 -9.73 -5.73
C LEU A 136 6.52 -9.38 -4.61
N SER A 137 7.81 -9.20 -4.90
CA SER A 137 8.82 -8.83 -3.90
C SER A 137 8.46 -7.51 -3.24
N LEU A 138 8.18 -6.49 -4.06
CA LEU A 138 7.74 -5.17 -3.57
C LEU A 138 6.53 -5.29 -2.64
N LEU A 139 5.50 -6.04 -3.04
CA LEU A 139 4.29 -6.22 -2.25
C LEU A 139 4.53 -7.00 -0.95
N ASN A 140 5.34 -8.06 -0.98
CA ASN A 140 5.58 -8.88 0.21
C ASN A 140 6.50 -8.18 1.21
N GLU A 141 7.58 -7.56 0.75
CA GLU A 141 8.54 -6.87 1.61
C GLU A 141 7.93 -5.62 2.26
N THR A 142 6.94 -5.01 1.59
CA THR A 142 6.33 -3.76 2.05
C THR A 142 5.00 -3.98 2.77
N PHE A 143 4.08 -4.76 2.20
CA PHE A 143 2.68 -4.75 2.64
C PHE A 143 2.19 -6.09 3.19
N PHE A 144 2.74 -7.22 2.75
CA PHE A 144 2.14 -8.53 3.03
C PHE A 144 3.15 -9.53 3.58
N SER A 145 2.86 -10.13 4.74
CA SER A 145 3.72 -11.16 5.33
C SER A 145 3.77 -12.47 4.54
N ASN A 146 2.91 -12.64 3.52
CA ASN A 146 2.80 -13.88 2.76
C ASN A 146 2.46 -13.62 1.28
N LYS A 147 3.12 -14.36 0.38
CA LYS A 147 2.88 -14.34 -1.08
C LYS A 147 1.42 -14.59 -1.45
N VAL A 148 0.70 -15.41 -0.68
CA VAL A 148 -0.72 -15.71 -0.89
C VAL A 148 -1.57 -14.45 -0.77
N PHE A 149 -1.32 -13.59 0.23
CA PHE A 149 -2.06 -12.34 0.41
C PHE A 149 -1.76 -11.35 -0.73
N SER A 150 -0.51 -11.26 -1.16
CA SER A 150 -0.11 -10.44 -2.33
C SER A 150 -0.83 -10.87 -3.60
N LYS A 151 -0.91 -12.18 -3.87
CA LYS A 151 -1.65 -12.68 -5.04
C LYS A 151 -3.15 -12.45 -4.92
N CYS A 152 -3.76 -12.66 -3.74
CA CYS A 152 -5.17 -12.34 -3.52
C CYS A 152 -5.46 -10.85 -3.75
N PHE A 153 -4.56 -9.98 -3.31
CA PHE A 153 -4.63 -8.54 -3.57
C PHE A 153 -4.56 -8.25 -5.07
N LEU A 154 -3.58 -8.80 -5.79
CA LEU A 154 -3.43 -8.62 -7.23
C LEU A 154 -4.65 -9.14 -8.03
N ILE A 155 -5.17 -10.32 -7.68
CA ILE A 155 -6.40 -10.87 -8.28
C ILE A 155 -7.58 -9.91 -8.06
N THR A 156 -7.69 -9.31 -6.87
CA THR A 156 -8.71 -8.31 -6.56
C THR A 156 -8.58 -7.09 -7.45
N ILE A 157 -7.37 -6.51 -7.56
CA ILE A 157 -7.14 -5.33 -8.40
C ILE A 157 -7.46 -5.63 -9.87
N GLY A 158 -7.01 -6.78 -10.39
CA GLY A 158 -7.32 -7.21 -11.75
C GLY A 158 -8.83 -7.36 -11.98
N ARG A 159 -9.55 -7.94 -11.01
CA ARG A 159 -11.02 -8.04 -11.05
C ARG A 159 -11.70 -6.68 -11.12
N ILE A 160 -11.24 -5.72 -10.33
CA ILE A 160 -11.82 -4.37 -10.27
C ILE A 160 -11.58 -3.62 -11.60
N ILE A 161 -10.39 -3.78 -12.20
CA ILE A 161 -10.04 -3.11 -13.46
C ILE A 161 -10.80 -3.70 -14.65
N LEU A 162 -10.91 -5.02 -14.71
CA LEU A 162 -11.52 -5.73 -15.84
C LEU A 162 -13.05 -5.84 -15.79
N GLN A 163 -13.71 -5.22 -14.79
CA GLN A 163 -15.14 -5.34 -14.49
C GLN A 163 -16.05 -5.62 -15.70
N LYS A 164 -16.27 -6.92 -15.96
CA LYS A 164 -17.50 -7.40 -16.59
C LYS A 164 -18.51 -7.44 -15.46
N ARG A 165 -19.51 -6.55 -15.46
CA ARG A 165 -20.59 -6.56 -14.46
C ARG A 165 -21.28 -7.93 -14.51
N VAL A 166 -20.95 -8.83 -13.59
CA VAL A 166 -21.61 -10.13 -13.43
C VAL A 166 -21.74 -10.45 -11.93
N ASP A 167 -23.00 -10.44 -11.50
CA ASP A 167 -23.75 -11.21 -10.48
C ASP A 167 -23.19 -11.54 -9.09
N ASN A 168 -21.93 -11.27 -8.76
CA ASN A 168 -21.40 -11.59 -7.41
C ASN A 168 -20.59 -10.43 -6.83
N ASP A 169 -21.28 -9.53 -6.13
CA ASP A 169 -20.64 -8.48 -5.34
C ASP A 169 -19.65 -9.08 -4.34
N PHE A 170 -18.54 -8.38 -4.11
CA PHE A 170 -17.52 -8.81 -3.16
C PHE A 170 -16.96 -7.60 -2.40
N LEU A 171 -16.47 -7.85 -1.20
CA LEU A 171 -15.85 -6.85 -0.33
C LEU A 171 -14.53 -7.38 0.20
N ILE A 172 -13.51 -6.52 0.18
CA ILE A 172 -12.21 -6.80 0.75
C ILE A 172 -12.02 -5.98 2.01
N PHE A 173 -11.72 -6.65 3.12
CA PHE A 173 -11.39 -6.03 4.39
C PHE A 173 -9.87 -6.05 4.59
N THR A 174 -9.29 -4.88 4.78
CA THR A 174 -7.87 -4.70 5.08
C THR A 174 -7.68 -3.63 6.14
N ARG A 175 -6.45 -3.43 6.62
CA ARG A 175 -6.16 -2.47 7.69
C ARG A 175 -6.22 -1.03 7.18
N LEU A 176 -6.59 -0.10 8.06
CA LEU A 176 -6.71 1.32 7.74
C LEU A 176 -5.39 1.96 7.26
N ASN A 177 -4.24 1.47 7.74
CA ASN A 177 -2.92 1.96 7.32
C ASN A 177 -2.61 1.67 5.85
N MET A 178 -3.38 0.82 5.14
CA MET A 178 -3.27 0.64 3.68
C MET A 178 -3.96 1.75 2.88
N LYS A 179 -4.77 2.59 3.52
CA LYS A 179 -5.58 3.61 2.83
C LYS A 179 -4.74 4.57 1.99
N GLY A 180 -3.57 4.97 2.47
CA GLY A 180 -2.64 5.84 1.73
C GLY A 180 -2.19 5.20 0.41
N PHE A 181 -1.62 3.99 0.49
CA PHE A 181 -1.21 3.22 -0.69
C PHE A 181 -2.35 2.96 -1.66
N LEU A 182 -3.53 2.55 -1.15
CA LEU A 182 -4.71 2.34 -2.00
C LEU A 182 -5.18 3.62 -2.70
N THR A 183 -5.01 4.78 -2.06
CA THR A 183 -5.35 6.08 -2.66
C THR A 183 -4.43 6.37 -3.85
N GLU A 184 -3.11 6.18 -3.69
CA GLU A 184 -2.15 6.38 -4.77
C GLU A 184 -2.32 5.34 -5.88
N LEU A 185 -2.55 4.07 -5.54
CA LEU A 185 -2.85 3.03 -6.51
C LEU A 185 -4.13 3.35 -7.29
N ASN A 186 -5.20 3.78 -6.63
CA ASN A 186 -6.46 4.17 -7.28
C ASN A 186 -6.27 5.35 -8.24
N LYS A 187 -5.43 6.32 -7.87
CA LYS A 187 -5.03 7.44 -8.75
C LYS A 187 -4.29 6.92 -10.00
N ASN A 188 -3.30 6.05 -9.83
CA ASN A 188 -2.55 5.48 -10.97
C ASN A 188 -3.44 4.61 -11.87
N ILE A 189 -4.35 3.82 -11.31
CA ILE A 189 -5.35 3.08 -12.10
C ILE A 189 -6.22 4.05 -12.91
N SER A 190 -6.66 5.14 -12.30
CA SER A 190 -7.50 6.15 -12.98
C SER A 190 -6.75 6.86 -14.12
N ILE A 191 -5.47 7.17 -13.93
CA ILE A 191 -4.60 7.81 -14.93
C ILE A 191 -4.33 6.85 -16.11
N TYR A 192 -3.91 5.62 -15.82
CA TYR A 192 -3.35 4.73 -16.83
C TYR A 192 -4.37 3.77 -17.46
N PHE A 193 -5.42 3.39 -16.73
CA PHE A 193 -6.40 2.37 -17.15
C PHE A 193 -7.85 2.86 -17.08
N CYS A 194 -8.07 4.13 -16.69
CA CYS A 194 -9.33 4.88 -16.72
C CYS A 194 -10.56 4.15 -16.15
N ASN A 195 -10.39 3.25 -15.17
CA ASN A 195 -11.50 2.46 -14.65
C ASN A 195 -11.45 2.19 -13.14
N SER A 196 -12.65 2.28 -12.55
CA SER A 196 -13.06 1.71 -11.25
C SER A 196 -12.45 2.30 -9.98
N ASN A 197 -13.33 2.75 -9.08
CA ASN A 197 -12.97 3.18 -7.73
C ASN A 197 -12.72 1.96 -6.81
N LEU A 198 -11.48 1.77 -6.36
CA LEU A 198 -11.09 0.71 -5.43
C LEU A 198 -11.91 0.74 -4.13
N PHE A 199 -12.27 1.92 -3.62
CA PHE A 199 -12.96 2.10 -2.33
C PHE A 199 -14.43 1.64 -2.33
N ASN A 200 -14.97 1.31 -3.51
CA ASN A 200 -16.24 0.61 -3.59
C ASN A 200 -16.13 -0.80 -3.00
N PHE A 201 -14.98 -1.47 -3.19
CA PHE A 201 -14.73 -2.85 -2.78
C PHE A 201 -13.90 -2.97 -1.51
N PHE A 202 -12.92 -2.09 -1.31
CA PHE A 202 -12.06 -2.09 -0.12
C PHE A 202 -12.74 -1.37 1.06
N LYS A 203 -12.84 -2.08 2.19
CA LYS A 203 -13.40 -1.58 3.46
C LYS A 203 -12.38 -1.75 4.59
N PHE A 204 -12.41 -0.83 5.56
CA PHE A 204 -11.47 -0.81 6.69
C PHE A 204 -12.13 -1.14 8.04
N LYS A 205 -13.46 -1.23 8.06
CA LYS A 205 -14.27 -1.55 9.23
C LYS A 205 -15.48 -2.34 8.78
N PHE A 206 -15.90 -3.28 9.63
CA PHE A 206 -17.14 -4.02 9.45
C PHE A 206 -18.33 -3.23 10.04
N THR A 207 -19.44 -3.13 9.31
CA THR A 207 -20.65 -2.38 9.69
C THR A 207 -21.91 -3.24 9.56
N HIS A 208 -23.05 -2.75 10.05
CA HIS A 208 -24.33 -3.46 9.98
C HIS A 208 -24.78 -3.78 8.55
N ASP A 209 -24.56 -2.85 7.60
CA ASP A 209 -24.90 -3.06 6.18
C ASP A 209 -24.21 -4.29 5.60
N HIS A 210 -23.02 -4.62 6.13
CA HIS A 210 -22.27 -5.78 5.68
C HIS A 210 -22.84 -7.11 6.19
N HIS A 211 -23.66 -7.12 7.24
CA HIS A 211 -24.40 -8.33 7.61
C HIS A 211 -25.49 -8.68 6.61
N GLN A 212 -26.12 -7.66 6.03
CA GLN A 212 -27.30 -7.82 5.18
C GLN A 212 -26.92 -8.09 3.71
N THR A 213 -25.69 -7.77 3.31
CA THR A 213 -25.23 -8.03 1.95
C THR A 213 -24.88 -9.51 1.72
N THR A 214 -25.33 -10.03 0.58
CA THR A 214 -24.94 -11.32 0.01
C THR A 214 -23.53 -11.30 -0.58
N ALA A 215 -22.90 -10.13 -0.64
CA ALA A 215 -21.55 -9.98 -1.17
C ALA A 215 -20.56 -10.88 -0.42
N GLN A 216 -19.69 -11.52 -1.19
CA GLN A 216 -18.63 -12.37 -0.65
C GLN A 216 -17.57 -11.50 0.04
N LYS A 217 -17.16 -11.91 1.24
CA LYS A 217 -16.26 -11.14 2.10
C LYS A 217 -14.93 -11.84 2.20
N TYR A 218 -13.87 -11.10 1.94
CA TYR A 218 -12.50 -11.58 2.09
C TYR A 218 -11.73 -10.64 3.01
N VAL A 219 -10.83 -11.20 3.79
CA VAL A 219 -9.89 -10.46 4.63
C VAL A 219 -8.50 -10.63 4.05
N ILE A 220 -7.81 -9.53 3.78
CA ILE A 220 -6.41 -9.57 3.32
C ILE A 220 -5.55 -8.91 4.40
N PRO A 221 -4.92 -9.72 5.28
CA PRO A 221 -3.99 -9.21 6.28
C PRO A 221 -2.80 -8.52 5.61
N CYS A 222 -2.43 -7.36 6.15
CA CYS A 222 -1.25 -6.61 5.74
C CYS A 222 -0.39 -6.25 6.96
N THR A 223 0.83 -5.79 6.72
CA THR A 223 1.74 -5.30 7.75
C THR A 223 1.20 -4.02 8.38
N LYS A 224 1.74 -3.65 9.56
CA LYS A 224 1.37 -2.41 10.28
C LYS A 224 2.13 -1.17 9.76
N ILE A 225 2.69 -1.22 8.55
CA ILE A 225 3.47 -0.12 7.96
C ILE A 225 2.56 1.07 7.63
N ASN A 226 3.00 2.29 7.95
CA ASN A 226 2.26 3.50 7.59
C ASN A 226 2.48 3.82 6.10
N SER A 227 1.51 3.45 5.25
CA SER A 227 1.65 3.61 3.80
C SER A 227 1.71 5.06 3.31
N ASN A 228 1.27 6.03 4.12
CA ASN A 228 1.30 7.45 3.74
C ASN A 228 2.72 7.98 3.50
N ASN A 229 3.74 7.32 4.07
CA ASN A 229 5.13 7.75 3.97
C ASN A 229 5.91 6.99 2.89
N LEU A 230 5.28 6.04 2.19
CA LEU A 230 5.94 5.23 1.17
C LEU A 230 5.91 5.95 -0.17
N LYS A 231 7.08 6.08 -0.79
CA LYS A 231 7.21 6.57 -2.17
C LYS A 231 7.51 5.38 -3.08
N ILE A 232 6.52 4.99 -3.87
CA ILE A 232 6.64 3.95 -4.90
C ILE A 232 6.71 4.65 -6.25
N ASN A 233 7.62 4.20 -7.13
CA ASN A 233 7.78 4.74 -8.48
C ASN A 233 6.51 4.50 -9.31
N GLU A 234 6.12 5.47 -10.15
CA GLU A 234 5.00 5.37 -11.10
C GLU A 234 5.10 4.11 -11.97
N GLN A 235 6.31 3.79 -12.44
CA GLN A 235 6.56 2.58 -13.24
C GLN A 235 6.17 1.28 -12.50
N SER A 236 6.40 1.22 -11.19
CA SER A 236 6.05 0.05 -10.38
C SER A 236 4.53 -0.10 -10.25
N TYR A 237 3.76 0.99 -10.26
CA TYR A 237 2.29 0.92 -10.28
C TYR A 237 1.77 0.36 -11.61
N VAL A 238 2.35 0.77 -12.74
CA VAL A 238 1.95 0.23 -14.06
C VAL A 238 2.21 -1.27 -14.12
N ASN A 239 3.41 -1.73 -13.73
CA ASN A 239 3.72 -3.15 -13.67
C ASN A 239 2.77 -3.90 -12.73
N MET A 240 2.48 -3.34 -11.55
CA MET A 240 1.55 -3.94 -10.59
C MET A 240 0.14 -4.11 -11.17
N ILE A 241 -0.35 -3.12 -11.91
CA ILE A 241 -1.65 -3.17 -12.57
C ILE A 241 -1.68 -4.26 -13.65
N VAL A 242 -0.64 -4.33 -14.49
CA VAL A 242 -0.57 -5.33 -15.56
C VAL A 242 -0.46 -6.75 -14.97
N VAL A 243 0.37 -6.94 -13.93
CA VAL A 243 0.48 -8.21 -13.22
C VAL A 243 -0.84 -8.58 -12.52
N ALA A 244 -1.58 -7.60 -11.99
CA ALA A 244 -2.91 -7.81 -11.42
C ALA A 244 -3.92 -8.31 -12.48
N ILE A 245 -3.94 -7.70 -13.65
CA ILE A 245 -4.74 -8.14 -14.81
C ILE A 245 -4.39 -9.59 -15.19
N TYR A 246 -3.09 -9.89 -15.33
CA TYR A 246 -2.62 -11.25 -15.60
C TYR A 246 -3.12 -12.27 -14.57
N TYR A 247 -2.97 -11.97 -13.27
CA TYR A 247 -3.42 -12.88 -12.21
C TYR A 247 -4.93 -13.10 -12.21
N PHE A 248 -5.72 -12.04 -12.49
CA PHE A 248 -7.16 -12.19 -12.62
C PHE A 248 -7.55 -13.02 -13.84
N ASN A 249 -6.93 -12.79 -15.01
CA ASN A 249 -7.20 -13.60 -16.20
C ASN A 249 -6.88 -15.09 -15.98
N ARG A 250 -5.83 -15.39 -15.18
CA ARG A 250 -5.43 -16.76 -14.85
C ARG A 250 -6.37 -17.47 -13.89
N TYR A 251 -6.79 -16.80 -12.80
CA TYR A 251 -7.53 -17.46 -11.71
C TYR A 251 -9.02 -17.09 -11.64
N HIS A 252 -9.40 -15.92 -12.16
CA HIS A 252 -10.75 -15.35 -12.17
C HIS A 252 -11.36 -15.00 -10.80
N SER A 253 -11.01 -15.70 -9.72
CA SER A 253 -11.45 -15.38 -8.36
C SER A 253 -10.42 -15.77 -7.31
N ILE A 254 -10.53 -15.19 -6.11
CA ILE A 254 -9.72 -15.60 -4.96
C ILE A 254 -9.98 -17.07 -4.63
N ASP A 255 -11.23 -17.51 -4.61
CA ASP A 255 -11.56 -18.91 -4.31
C ASP A 255 -10.93 -19.91 -5.30
N ASN A 256 -10.94 -19.59 -6.59
CA ASN A 256 -10.31 -20.43 -7.61
C ASN A 256 -8.79 -20.49 -7.43
N TYR A 257 -8.17 -19.37 -7.05
CA TYR A 257 -6.76 -19.35 -6.67
C TYR A 257 -6.50 -20.19 -5.41
N LEU A 258 -7.35 -20.09 -4.38
CA LEU A 258 -7.20 -20.85 -3.13
C LEU A 258 -7.41 -22.36 -3.30
N LYS A 259 -8.21 -22.77 -4.30
CA LYS A 259 -8.43 -24.17 -4.67
C LYS A 259 -7.33 -24.74 -5.55
N SER A 260 -6.74 -23.93 -6.43
CA SER A 260 -5.75 -24.38 -7.42
C SER A 260 -4.34 -24.53 -6.86
N GLU A 261 -4.04 -23.96 -5.70
CA GLU A 261 -2.70 -23.95 -5.09
C GLU A 261 -2.69 -24.67 -3.74
N ASN A 262 -1.54 -25.26 -3.39
CA ASN A 262 -1.35 -25.91 -2.09
C ASN A 262 -1.08 -24.86 -0.99
N ILE A 263 -2.15 -24.27 -0.48
CA ILE A 263 -2.13 -23.21 0.54
C ILE A 263 -2.54 -23.80 1.89
N LEU A 264 -1.79 -23.43 2.94
CA LEU A 264 -2.07 -23.81 4.33
C LEU A 264 -3.49 -23.44 4.75
N VAL A 265 -4.14 -24.33 5.50
CA VAL A 265 -5.53 -24.16 5.97
C VAL A 265 -5.68 -22.87 6.77
N GLN A 266 -4.74 -22.54 7.66
CA GLN A 266 -4.80 -21.32 8.47
C GLN A 266 -4.83 -20.04 7.61
N ILE A 267 -4.16 -20.04 6.46
CA ILE A 267 -4.16 -18.88 5.54
C ILE A 267 -5.53 -18.75 4.87
N LYS A 268 -6.15 -19.87 4.48
CA LYS A 268 -7.51 -19.88 3.91
C LYS A 268 -8.53 -19.40 4.94
N GLU A 269 -8.42 -19.86 6.18
CA GLU A 269 -9.27 -19.40 7.29
C GLU A 269 -9.11 -17.90 7.55
N ASN A 270 -7.87 -17.38 7.52
CA ASN A 270 -7.63 -15.94 7.63
C ASN A 270 -8.31 -15.15 6.50
N ILE A 271 -8.25 -15.65 5.26
CA ILE A 271 -8.89 -14.98 4.11
C ILE A 271 -10.41 -15.00 4.24
N HIS A 272 -10.98 -16.08 4.77
CA HIS A 272 -12.42 -16.23 4.99
C HIS A 272 -12.85 -15.86 6.42
N TYR A 273 -12.05 -15.11 7.16
CA TYR A 273 -12.26 -14.87 8.59
C TYR A 273 -13.65 -14.30 8.92
N LEU A 274 -14.18 -13.41 8.08
CA LEU A 274 -15.51 -12.82 8.28
C LEU A 274 -16.69 -13.74 7.94
N ASN A 275 -16.41 -14.90 7.33
CA ASN A 275 -17.39 -15.95 7.10
C ASN A 275 -17.37 -17.00 8.23
N ILE A 276 -16.50 -16.85 9.22
CA ILE A 276 -16.46 -17.70 10.41
C ILE A 276 -17.65 -17.37 11.30
N ASP A 277 -18.22 -18.42 11.88
CA ASP A 277 -19.25 -18.33 12.90
C ASP A 277 -18.79 -17.50 14.10
N LYS A 278 -19.58 -16.49 14.47
CA LYS A 278 -19.32 -15.61 15.62
C LYS A 278 -19.14 -16.43 16.89
N ASP A 279 -19.87 -17.54 17.01
CA ASP A 279 -19.84 -18.41 18.19
C ASP A 279 -18.45 -19.03 18.40
N LYS A 280 -17.73 -19.36 17.31
CA LYS A 280 -16.35 -19.88 17.41
C LYS A 280 -15.39 -18.84 17.97
N ILE A 281 -15.55 -17.58 17.57
CA ILE A 281 -14.71 -16.47 18.05
C ILE A 281 -14.98 -16.20 19.53
N ILE A 282 -16.27 -16.20 19.93
CA ILE A 282 -16.67 -16.06 21.33
C ILE A 282 -16.15 -17.23 22.17
N GLN A 283 -16.27 -18.47 21.67
CA GLN A 283 -15.76 -19.66 22.33
C GLN A 283 -14.25 -19.56 22.58
N GLN A 284 -13.47 -19.18 21.55
CA GLN A 284 -12.03 -19.00 21.69
C GLN A 284 -11.69 -17.93 22.72
N PHE A 285 -12.36 -16.77 22.65
CA PHE A 285 -12.16 -15.69 23.62
C PHE A 285 -12.47 -16.15 25.05
N ALA A 286 -13.62 -16.81 25.25
CA ALA A 286 -14.05 -17.27 26.56
C ALA A 286 -13.08 -18.30 27.15
N GLN A 287 -12.60 -19.25 26.35
CA GLN A 287 -11.63 -20.25 26.79
C GLN A 287 -10.28 -19.64 27.20
N GLU A 288 -9.84 -18.56 26.53
CA GLU A 288 -8.54 -17.95 26.79
C GLU A 288 -8.58 -16.92 27.95
N HIS A 289 -9.67 -16.19 28.12
CA HIS A 289 -9.73 -15.05 29.06
C HIS A 289 -10.77 -15.15 30.17
N ILE A 290 -11.72 -16.08 30.12
CA ILE A 290 -12.84 -16.16 31.08
C ILE A 290 -12.77 -17.47 31.87
N ILE A 291 -12.76 -17.35 33.20
CA ILE A 291 -12.66 -18.47 34.14
C ILE A 291 -13.85 -18.42 35.07
N GLN A 292 -14.49 -19.57 35.30
CA GLN A 292 -15.60 -19.64 36.24
C GLN A 292 -15.08 -19.57 37.69
N GLU A 293 -15.52 -18.57 38.44
CA GLU A 293 -15.19 -18.37 39.85
C GLU A 293 -16.36 -17.67 40.55
N LYS A 294 -17.11 -18.41 41.39
CA LYS A 294 -18.41 -18.00 41.94
C LYS A 294 -18.37 -16.72 42.78
N ARG A 295 -17.21 -16.35 43.31
CA ARG A 295 -17.04 -15.19 44.21
C ARG A 295 -16.57 -13.93 43.51
N GLN A 296 -16.37 -13.99 42.20
CA GLN A 296 -15.84 -12.89 41.41
C GLN A 296 -16.86 -12.44 40.38
N SER A 297 -16.68 -11.22 39.89
CA SER A 297 -17.46 -10.69 38.78
C SER A 297 -16.58 -9.84 37.88
N ILE A 298 -16.98 -9.73 36.61
CA ILE A 298 -16.28 -8.91 35.62
C ILE A 298 -17.23 -7.83 35.10
N GLN A 299 -16.82 -6.57 35.19
CA GLN A 299 -17.59 -5.45 34.66
C GLN A 299 -17.53 -5.39 33.14
N GLN A 300 -18.56 -4.83 32.49
CA GLN A 300 -18.60 -4.66 31.04
C GLN A 300 -17.37 -3.92 30.48
N LYS A 301 -16.85 -2.89 31.17
CA LYS A 301 -15.62 -2.19 30.73
C LYS A 301 -14.38 -3.07 30.77
N GLU A 302 -14.30 -3.98 31.73
CA GLU A 302 -13.22 -4.97 31.85
C GLU A 302 -13.32 -6.01 30.74
N LEU A 303 -14.53 -6.50 30.42
CA LEU A 303 -14.76 -7.36 29.26
C LEU A 303 -14.34 -6.69 27.95
N ILE A 304 -14.64 -5.40 27.78
CA ILE A 304 -14.22 -4.63 26.60
C ILE A 304 -12.69 -4.49 26.55
N PHE A 305 -12.02 -4.28 27.69
CA PHE A 305 -10.57 -4.29 27.77
C PHE A 305 -9.99 -5.64 27.35
N LEU A 306 -10.49 -6.74 27.94
CA LEU A 306 -10.07 -8.11 27.62
C LEU A 306 -10.26 -8.41 26.14
N TRP A 307 -11.38 -8.00 25.55
CA TRP A 307 -11.64 -8.16 24.12
C TRP A 307 -10.66 -7.38 23.25
N LYS A 308 -10.37 -6.12 23.61
CA LYS A 308 -9.35 -5.32 22.88
C LYS A 308 -7.97 -5.96 23.00
N LYS A 309 -7.61 -6.49 24.17
CA LYS A 309 -6.36 -7.24 24.39
C LYS A 309 -6.30 -8.49 23.51
N PHE A 310 -7.33 -9.34 23.55
CA PHE A 310 -7.44 -10.53 22.71
C PHE A 310 -7.27 -10.21 21.23
N LYS A 311 -7.98 -9.19 20.72
CA LYS A 311 -7.84 -8.75 19.33
C LYS A 311 -6.42 -8.30 18.99
N TYR A 312 -5.74 -7.63 19.92
CA TYR A 312 -4.36 -7.19 19.71
C TYR A 312 -3.40 -8.39 19.65
N GLU A 313 -3.52 -9.33 20.58
CA GLU A 313 -2.65 -10.51 20.67
C GLU A 313 -2.83 -11.48 19.49
N LYS A 314 -4.07 -11.62 19.01
CA LYS A 314 -4.39 -12.42 17.81
C LYS A 314 -4.26 -11.64 16.49
N ASP A 315 -3.86 -10.37 16.54
CA ASP A 315 -3.74 -9.45 15.41
C ASP A 315 -5.03 -9.31 14.55
N ILE A 316 -6.20 -9.42 15.20
CA ILE A 316 -7.53 -9.29 14.62
C ILE A 316 -7.85 -7.81 14.39
N PHE A 317 -7.57 -7.33 13.19
CA PHE A 317 -7.81 -5.93 12.80
C PHE A 317 -9.25 -5.65 12.34
N VAL A 318 -10.01 -6.68 11.95
CA VAL A 318 -11.42 -6.58 11.56
C VAL A 318 -12.23 -7.64 12.30
N THR A 319 -13.44 -7.31 12.75
CA THR A 319 -14.32 -8.23 13.49
C THR A 319 -15.68 -8.28 12.83
N SER A 320 -16.34 -9.43 12.90
CA SER A 320 -17.73 -9.59 12.47
C SER A 320 -18.73 -8.95 13.44
N PHE A 321 -18.30 -8.49 14.62
CA PHE A 321 -19.08 -7.65 15.53
C PHE A 321 -19.01 -6.18 15.10
N THR A 322 -20.16 -5.51 14.98
CA THR A 322 -20.31 -4.10 14.60
C THR A 322 -20.07 -3.16 15.78
N SER A 323 -20.29 -3.63 17.01
CA SER A 323 -20.13 -2.86 18.24
C SER A 323 -19.58 -3.72 19.39
N TYR A 324 -19.07 -3.06 20.44
CA TYR A 324 -18.67 -3.75 21.67
C TYR A 324 -19.86 -4.36 22.41
N ASN A 325 -21.04 -3.73 22.36
CA ASN A 325 -22.25 -4.26 23.00
C ASN A 325 -22.70 -5.57 22.34
N GLU A 326 -22.59 -5.68 21.02
CA GLU A 326 -22.90 -6.92 20.31
C GLU A 326 -21.96 -8.07 20.72
N PHE A 327 -20.66 -7.78 20.87
CA PHE A 327 -19.70 -8.74 21.41
C PHE A 327 -20.09 -9.19 22.82
N VAL A 328 -20.40 -8.24 23.73
CA VAL A 328 -20.77 -8.55 25.12
C VAL A 328 -22.06 -9.37 25.15
N TYR A 329 -23.07 -9.00 24.37
CA TYR A 329 -24.33 -9.77 24.26
C TYR A 329 -24.08 -11.21 23.78
N SER A 330 -23.23 -11.37 22.77
CA SER A 330 -22.87 -12.71 22.24
C SER A 330 -22.14 -13.55 23.28
N LEU A 331 -21.23 -12.95 24.05
CA LEU A 331 -20.53 -13.62 25.15
C LEU A 331 -21.49 -14.06 26.26
N PHE A 332 -22.40 -13.18 26.68
CA PHE A 332 -23.38 -13.49 27.72
C PHE A 332 -24.30 -14.63 27.29
N THR A 333 -24.76 -14.60 26.03
CA THR A 333 -25.58 -15.66 25.44
C THR A 333 -24.83 -16.99 25.42
N TYR A 334 -23.56 -16.99 24.99
CA TYR A 334 -22.71 -18.19 24.98
C TYR A 334 -22.51 -18.78 26.39
N LEU A 335 -22.39 -17.93 27.41
CA LEU A 335 -22.23 -18.36 28.81
C LEU A 335 -23.56 -18.70 29.51
N ASN A 336 -24.70 -18.55 28.83
CA ASN A 336 -26.05 -18.68 29.41
C ASN A 336 -26.30 -17.74 30.62
N VAL A 337 -25.84 -16.49 30.50
CA VAL A 337 -26.03 -15.44 31.53
C VAL A 337 -26.96 -14.35 31.01
N ASN A 338 -27.78 -13.78 31.89
CA ASN A 338 -28.71 -12.70 31.54
C ASN A 338 -27.96 -11.42 31.16
N TYR A 339 -28.26 -10.89 29.97
CA TYR A 339 -27.77 -9.60 29.49
C TYR A 339 -28.89 -8.55 29.52
N ASN A 340 -28.64 -7.42 30.18
CA ASN A 340 -29.55 -6.28 30.19
C ASN A 340 -29.24 -5.36 29.00
N GLN A 341 -30.15 -5.30 28.02
CA GLN A 341 -30.01 -4.47 26.81
C GLN A 341 -30.09 -2.97 27.09
N ASP A 342 -30.79 -2.56 28.15
CA ASP A 342 -31.03 -1.15 28.51
C ASP A 342 -29.91 -0.56 29.38
N ASN A 343 -28.97 -1.39 29.85
CA ASN A 343 -27.88 -0.97 30.73
C ASN A 343 -26.52 -1.10 30.02
N HIS A 344 -25.69 -0.05 30.11
CA HIS A 344 -24.31 -0.05 29.60
C HIS A 344 -23.26 -0.52 30.63
N ASN A 345 -23.71 -0.98 31.80
CA ASN A 345 -22.88 -1.49 32.88
C ASN A 345 -23.30 -2.91 33.27
N ASN A 346 -23.35 -3.83 32.30
CA ASN A 346 -23.56 -5.24 32.60
C ASN A 346 -22.41 -5.80 33.46
N ILE A 347 -22.74 -6.75 34.33
CA ILE A 347 -21.78 -7.44 35.20
C ILE A 347 -21.92 -8.93 34.92
N LEU A 348 -20.78 -9.58 34.66
CA LEU A 348 -20.69 -11.01 34.47
C LEU A 348 -20.33 -11.66 35.81
N ASP A 349 -21.34 -12.04 36.58
CA ASP A 349 -21.20 -12.65 37.91
C ASP A 349 -20.78 -14.12 37.84
N GLY A 350 -19.91 -14.53 38.76
CA GLY A 350 -19.41 -15.91 38.85
C GLY A 350 -18.26 -16.21 37.90
N TYR A 351 -17.59 -15.18 37.40
CA TYR A 351 -16.46 -15.29 36.48
C TYR A 351 -15.31 -14.35 36.85
N TYR A 352 -14.13 -14.69 36.36
CA TYR A 352 -12.88 -14.00 36.61
C TYR A 352 -11.93 -14.09 35.40
N SER A 353 -10.91 -13.25 35.36
CA SER A 353 -9.83 -13.30 34.37
C SER A 353 -8.49 -13.02 35.03
N PHE A 354 -7.46 -13.81 34.70
CA PHE A 354 -6.10 -13.62 35.23
C PHE A 354 -5.45 -12.30 34.81
N ASP A 355 -6.02 -11.59 33.83
CA ASP A 355 -5.51 -10.33 33.34
C ASP A 355 -5.94 -9.13 34.19
N LEU A 356 -7.04 -9.24 34.94
CA LEU A 356 -7.63 -8.11 35.67
C LEU A 356 -6.82 -7.62 36.87
N PRO A 357 -6.11 -8.45 37.65
CA PRO A 357 -5.28 -7.95 38.74
C PRO A 357 -4.23 -6.93 38.30
N TYR A 358 -3.63 -7.13 37.12
CA TYR A 358 -2.66 -6.18 36.58
C TYR A 358 -3.32 -4.88 36.13
N VAL A 359 -4.57 -4.94 35.67
CA VAL A 359 -5.38 -3.76 35.32
C VAL A 359 -5.72 -2.96 36.59
N ASP A 360 -6.11 -3.65 37.66
CA ASP A 360 -6.44 -3.01 38.93
C ASP A 360 -5.21 -2.40 39.61
N ASP A 361 -4.08 -3.10 39.61
CA ASP A 361 -2.80 -2.57 40.10
C ASP A 361 -2.38 -1.30 39.35
N PHE A 362 -2.51 -1.29 38.01
CA PHE A 362 -2.25 -0.10 37.22
C PHE A 362 -3.26 1.03 37.51
N LYS A 363 -4.55 0.73 37.68
CA LYS A 363 -5.57 1.73 38.04
C LYS A 363 -5.26 2.38 39.38
N SER A 364 -4.84 1.61 40.38
CA SER A 364 -4.38 2.15 41.66
C SER A 364 -3.17 3.08 41.48
N PHE A 365 -2.14 2.63 40.78
CA PHE A 365 -0.99 3.47 40.43
C PHE A 365 -1.40 4.77 39.74
N TRP A 366 -2.28 4.69 38.74
CA TRP A 366 -2.71 5.85 37.98
C TRP A 366 -3.48 6.84 38.86
N ASN A 367 -4.43 6.36 39.66
CA ASN A 367 -5.24 7.22 40.53
C ASN A 367 -4.40 7.88 41.64
N ASP A 368 -3.37 7.21 42.14
CA ASP A 368 -2.51 7.73 43.21
C ASP A 368 -1.48 8.76 42.69
N ASN A 369 -1.09 8.67 41.41
CA ASN A 369 0.08 9.40 40.90
C ASN A 369 -0.19 10.33 39.71
N PHE A 370 -1.35 10.23 39.06
CA PHE A 370 -1.71 11.07 37.92
C PHE A 370 -2.96 11.89 38.20
N SER A 371 -2.93 13.15 37.78
CA SER A 371 -4.07 14.05 37.85
C SER A 371 -4.21 14.84 36.56
N TYR A 372 -5.44 15.30 36.29
CA TYR A 372 -5.73 16.10 35.10
C TYR A 372 -5.14 17.51 35.23
N CYS A 373 -4.45 17.98 34.19
CA CYS A 373 -3.86 19.31 34.12
C CYS A 373 -3.77 19.73 32.65
N GLU A 374 -4.65 20.64 32.22
CA GLU A 374 -4.82 21.03 30.81
C GLU A 374 -3.56 21.63 30.18
N GLU A 375 -2.77 22.34 30.98
CA GLU A 375 -1.52 22.98 30.57
C GLU A 375 -0.39 21.98 30.31
N GLU A 376 -0.49 20.74 30.82
CA GLU A 376 0.52 19.73 30.59
C GLU A 376 0.32 19.01 29.25
N THR A 377 1.42 18.83 28.53
CA THR A 377 1.42 18.21 27.20
C THR A 377 2.57 17.23 27.04
N ASN A 378 2.51 16.39 26.00
CA ASN A 378 3.61 15.51 25.59
C ASN A 378 4.11 14.55 26.68
N PHE A 379 3.19 13.95 27.46
CA PHE A 379 3.52 12.78 28.28
C PHE A 379 3.48 11.53 27.39
N GLU A 380 4.56 10.77 27.32
CA GLU A 380 4.63 9.58 26.46
C GLU A 380 4.19 8.32 27.20
N LEU A 381 3.57 7.37 26.48
CA LEU A 381 3.18 6.06 27.04
C LEU A 381 4.36 5.29 27.63
N ASN A 382 5.54 5.41 27.04
CA ASN A 382 6.75 4.75 27.55
C ASN A 382 7.22 5.38 28.87
N GLU A 383 7.06 6.69 29.05
CA GLU A 383 7.35 7.37 30.31
C GLU A 383 6.40 6.87 31.42
N ILE A 384 5.11 6.73 31.11
CA ILE A 384 4.12 6.18 32.04
C ILE A 384 4.46 4.73 32.40
N LEU A 385 4.81 3.90 31.41
CA LEU A 385 5.23 2.52 31.63
C LEU A 385 6.45 2.45 32.56
N PHE A 386 7.42 3.34 32.35
CA PHE A 386 8.60 3.43 33.19
C PHE A 386 8.27 3.83 34.64
N LEU A 387 7.47 4.90 34.82
CA LEU A 387 7.02 5.33 36.14
C LEU A 387 6.24 4.23 36.87
N TYR A 388 5.38 3.51 36.15
CA TYR A 388 4.66 2.35 36.69
C TYR A 388 5.61 1.24 37.13
N ASN A 389 6.60 0.88 36.31
CA ASN A 389 7.58 -0.15 36.64
C ASN A 389 8.46 0.22 37.85
N LYS A 390 8.73 1.52 38.03
CA LYS A 390 9.51 2.04 39.16
C LYS A 390 8.69 2.09 40.45
N TYR A 391 7.42 2.50 40.35
CA TYR A 391 6.51 2.60 41.48
C TYR A 391 5.98 1.24 41.94
N GLY A 392 5.81 0.30 41.00
CA GLY A 392 5.15 -0.96 41.21
C GLY A 392 5.82 -1.81 42.30
N LYS A 393 5.00 -2.34 43.21
CA LYS A 393 5.43 -3.35 44.19
C LYS A 393 5.74 -4.69 43.52
N ILE A 394 5.17 -4.95 42.35
CA ILE A 394 5.28 -6.18 41.56
C ILE A 394 6.34 -5.98 40.47
N LYS A 395 7.52 -6.59 40.67
CA LYS A 395 8.67 -6.46 39.73
C LYS A 395 8.51 -7.23 38.41
N LYS A 396 7.45 -8.02 38.25
CA LYS A 396 7.09 -8.72 37.01
C LYS A 396 5.65 -8.40 36.64
N ASN A 397 5.45 -7.37 35.83
CA ASN A 397 4.17 -7.12 35.17
C ASN A 397 4.31 -7.48 33.67
N ASN A 398 3.18 -7.86 33.05
CA ASN A 398 3.12 -8.13 31.62
C ASN A 398 2.63 -6.90 30.82
N LEU A 399 2.62 -5.71 31.45
CA LEU A 399 2.14 -4.49 30.81
C LEU A 399 3.18 -3.94 29.84
N ASN A 400 2.69 -3.40 28.73
CA ASN A 400 3.48 -2.70 27.73
C ASN A 400 2.72 -1.44 27.28
N GLU A 401 3.34 -0.60 26.45
CA GLU A 401 2.73 0.66 25.98
C GLU A 401 1.33 0.44 25.37
N VAL A 402 1.12 -0.67 24.65
CA VAL A 402 -0.16 -0.98 24.02
C VAL A 402 -1.21 -1.32 25.07
N LEU A 403 -0.88 -2.17 26.04
CA LEU A 403 -1.82 -2.53 27.11
C LEU A 403 -2.16 -1.32 27.98
N ILE A 404 -1.18 -0.48 28.33
CA ILE A 404 -1.43 0.79 29.04
C ILE A 404 -2.38 1.67 28.24
N LYS A 405 -2.14 1.83 26.94
CA LYS A 405 -3.04 2.57 26.05
C LYS A 405 -4.46 2.01 26.09
N LEU A 406 -4.62 0.68 26.06
CA LEU A 406 -5.93 0.04 26.14
C LEU A 406 -6.63 0.28 27.48
N ILE A 407 -5.90 0.22 28.60
CA ILE A 407 -6.41 0.54 29.94
C ILE A 407 -6.90 1.99 29.97
N LEU A 408 -6.07 2.95 29.55
CA LEU A 408 -6.42 4.37 29.52
C LEU A 408 -7.66 4.64 28.68
N GLN A 409 -7.75 4.02 27.49
CA GLN A 409 -8.92 4.15 26.61
C GLN A 409 -10.22 3.56 27.19
N CYS A 410 -10.14 2.53 28.03
CA CYS A 410 -11.34 1.87 28.57
C CYS A 410 -11.83 2.50 29.87
N PHE A 411 -10.90 2.94 30.73
CA PHE A 411 -11.21 3.37 32.09
C PHE A 411 -11.06 4.88 32.30
N TYR A 412 -10.25 5.56 31.48
CA TYR A 412 -9.93 6.99 31.62
C TYR A 412 -10.21 7.76 30.32
N PRO A 413 -11.48 7.84 29.86
CA PRO A 413 -11.82 8.41 28.54
C PRO A 413 -11.48 9.90 28.40
N LYS A 414 -11.23 10.62 29.49
CA LYS A 414 -10.74 12.02 29.46
C LYS A 414 -9.29 12.12 29.00
N CYS A 415 -8.52 11.02 29.09
CA CYS A 415 -7.14 10.96 28.63
C CYS A 415 -7.13 10.67 27.12
N ASN A 416 -7.02 11.72 26.31
CA ASN A 416 -6.89 11.57 24.86
C ASN A 416 -5.45 11.21 24.48
N VAL A 417 -5.26 9.97 24.03
CA VAL A 417 -3.99 9.53 23.45
C VAL A 417 -3.91 10.05 22.01
N ILE A 418 -3.08 11.06 21.77
CA ILE A 418 -2.84 11.66 20.46
C ILE A 418 -1.91 10.77 19.64
N GLY A 419 -2.34 10.46 18.41
CA GLY A 419 -1.62 9.59 17.50
C GLY A 419 -1.47 8.17 18.07
N THR A 420 -0.22 7.73 18.26
CA THR A 420 0.06 6.40 18.78
C THR A 420 0.57 6.37 20.23
N LYS A 421 1.16 7.46 20.73
CA LYS A 421 2.03 7.41 21.93
C LYS A 421 1.92 8.56 22.92
N ILE A 422 1.29 9.68 22.58
CA ILE A 422 1.35 10.91 23.39
C ILE A 422 0.03 11.11 24.13
N ILE A 423 0.10 11.58 25.38
CA ILE A 423 -1.02 11.99 26.22
C ILE A 423 -0.81 13.45 26.61
N ASN A 424 -1.87 14.24 26.44
CA ASN A 424 -1.95 15.61 26.93
C ASN A 424 -2.96 15.70 28.07
N GLY A 425 -2.88 16.77 28.84
CA GLY A 425 -3.84 17.05 29.90
C GLY A 425 -3.57 16.28 31.20
N VAL A 426 -2.36 15.74 31.38
CA VAL A 426 -2.02 14.90 32.54
C VAL A 426 -0.70 15.33 33.16
N LYS A 427 -0.67 15.41 34.49
CA LYS A 427 0.54 15.61 35.29
C LYS A 427 0.79 14.43 36.21
N SER A 428 2.05 14.14 36.50
CA SER A 428 2.45 13.10 37.43
C SER A 428 3.03 13.70 38.71
N SER A 429 2.61 13.22 39.87
CA SER A 429 3.25 13.58 41.16
C SER A 429 4.62 12.92 41.35
N LEU A 430 4.91 11.87 40.59
CA LEU A 430 6.20 11.17 40.64
C LEU A 430 7.27 11.85 39.78
N TRP A 431 6.86 12.64 38.79
CA TRP A 431 7.77 13.34 37.90
C TRP A 431 7.13 14.63 37.37
N ASP A 432 7.54 15.74 37.98
CA ASP A 432 7.21 17.09 37.51
C ASP A 432 8.31 17.57 36.54
N LYS A 433 7.98 17.54 35.24
CA LYS A 433 8.92 17.94 34.17
C LYS A 433 9.23 19.43 34.23
N LYS A 434 8.26 20.28 34.59
CA LYS A 434 8.45 21.74 34.66
C LYS A 434 9.39 22.08 35.82
N GLU A 435 9.13 21.51 36.99
CA GLU A 435 9.98 21.71 38.17
C GLU A 435 11.41 21.22 37.92
N GLU A 436 11.59 20.08 37.24
CA GLU A 436 12.91 19.56 36.88
C GLU A 436 13.68 20.55 35.97
N ILE A 437 13.02 21.12 34.96
CA ILE A 437 13.63 22.11 34.07
C ILE A 437 13.99 23.39 34.86
N LEU A 438 13.08 23.89 35.69
CA LEU A 438 13.33 25.08 36.52
C LEU A 438 14.47 24.84 37.51
N SER A 439 14.55 23.65 38.11
CA SER A 439 15.65 23.26 38.99
C SER A 439 16.97 23.18 38.24
N PHE A 440 16.97 22.68 37.00
CA PHE A 440 18.15 22.67 36.14
C PHE A 440 18.61 24.10 35.80
N ILE A 441 17.70 24.99 35.40
CA ILE A 441 18.00 26.38 35.05
C ILE A 441 18.64 27.10 36.23
N SER A 442 17.99 27.04 37.40
CA SER A 442 18.44 27.74 38.62
C SER A 442 19.74 27.18 39.20
N LYS A 443 19.96 25.87 39.18
CA LYS A 443 21.19 25.26 39.73
C LYS A 443 22.43 25.44 38.86
N ASN A 444 22.26 25.68 37.56
CA ASN A 444 23.37 25.77 36.60
C ASN A 444 23.50 27.17 35.99
N ASP A 445 22.81 28.17 36.55
CA ASP A 445 22.78 29.56 36.08
C ASP A 445 22.61 29.67 34.56
N ILE A 446 21.63 28.93 34.03
CA ILE A 446 21.39 28.84 32.58
C ILE A 446 20.77 30.13 32.07
N ASN A 447 21.40 30.74 31.06
CA ASN A 447 20.76 31.78 30.28
C ASN A 447 19.76 31.14 29.29
N ILE A 448 18.47 31.37 29.50
CA ILE A 448 17.41 30.80 28.66
C ILE A 448 17.32 31.42 27.26
N GLU A 449 17.97 32.57 27.03
CA GLU A 449 18.09 33.21 25.71
C GLU A 449 19.16 32.55 24.82
N ASP A 450 20.00 31.69 25.39
CA ASP A 450 21.04 31.00 24.64
C ASP A 450 20.45 30.02 23.60
N ASN A 451 21.30 29.52 22.71
CA ASN A 451 20.88 28.55 21.71
C ASN A 451 20.22 27.31 22.36
N MET A 452 18.96 27.05 22.01
CA MET A 452 18.16 25.94 22.54
C MET A 452 18.84 24.56 22.46
N ASN A 453 19.65 24.32 21.42
CA ASN A 453 20.39 23.05 21.31
C ASN A 453 21.54 22.98 22.31
N ALA A 454 22.22 24.10 22.58
CA ALA A 454 23.28 24.19 23.56
C ALA A 454 22.71 23.98 24.97
N ILE A 455 21.61 24.68 25.31
CA ILE A 455 20.92 24.53 26.59
C ILE A 455 20.48 23.08 26.81
N TYR A 456 19.81 22.47 25.81
CA TYR A 456 19.36 21.09 25.95
C TYR A 456 20.53 20.09 26.06
N LYS A 457 21.64 20.33 25.35
CA LYS A 457 22.85 19.50 25.49
C LYS A 457 23.42 19.60 26.90
N GLN A 458 23.42 20.79 27.50
CA GLN A 458 23.85 20.99 28.88
C GLN A 458 22.92 20.26 29.85
N TYR A 459 21.60 20.39 29.70
CA TYR A 459 20.61 19.64 30.47
C TYR A 459 20.92 18.14 30.43
N VAL A 460 21.05 17.54 29.24
CA VAL A 460 21.33 16.11 29.08
C VAL A 460 22.66 15.68 29.74
N SER A 461 23.64 16.58 29.81
CA SER A 461 24.95 16.29 30.42
C SER A 461 24.96 16.40 31.95
N THR A 462 24.16 17.31 32.51
CA THR A 462 24.11 17.59 33.96
C THR A 462 23.07 16.75 34.67
N THR A 463 21.93 16.47 34.03
CA THR A 463 20.89 15.60 34.59
C THR A 463 21.21 14.14 34.31
N LYS A 464 21.77 13.47 35.33
CA LYS A 464 21.97 12.01 35.34
C LYS A 464 20.72 11.27 35.86
N ASN A 465 19.54 11.78 35.52
CA ASN A 465 18.29 11.08 35.85
C ASN A 465 18.15 9.84 34.97
N GLU A 466 17.49 8.81 35.51
CA GLU A 466 17.14 7.60 34.75
C GLU A 466 16.18 7.92 33.59
N TYR A 467 15.41 9.01 33.72
CA TYR A 467 14.52 9.54 32.70
C TYR A 467 15.02 10.90 32.20
N ARG A 468 14.71 11.20 30.94
CA ARG A 468 15.09 12.44 30.28
C ARG A 468 13.87 13.05 29.63
N ILE A 469 13.68 14.34 29.86
CA ILE A 469 12.66 15.12 29.18
C ILE A 469 13.00 15.17 27.69
N SER A 470 12.00 14.90 26.84
CA SER A 470 12.17 14.99 25.40
C SER A 470 12.55 16.41 24.97
N LYS A 471 13.40 16.53 23.96
CA LYS A 471 13.82 17.84 23.44
C LYS A 471 12.62 18.70 23.05
N LEU A 472 11.58 18.09 22.48
CA LEU A 472 10.37 18.79 22.08
C LEU A 472 9.66 19.43 23.28
N TYR A 473 9.42 18.67 24.35
CA TYR A 473 8.80 19.22 25.56
C TYR A 473 9.69 20.31 26.17
N PHE A 474 10.99 20.04 26.31
CA PHE A 474 11.96 20.98 26.85
C PHE A 474 11.96 22.31 26.09
N SER A 475 12.04 22.25 24.76
CA SER A 475 12.04 23.46 23.93
C SER A 475 10.73 24.23 24.01
N ASN A 476 9.59 23.55 24.02
CA ASN A 476 8.30 24.22 24.15
C ASN A 476 8.17 24.95 25.50
N PHE A 477 8.64 24.34 26.59
CA PHE A 477 8.56 24.95 27.92
C PHE A 477 9.51 26.15 28.06
N ILE A 478 10.75 26.08 27.58
CA ILE A 478 11.67 27.24 27.59
C ILE A 478 11.09 28.39 26.76
N ASN A 479 10.53 28.12 25.58
CA ASN A 479 9.90 29.15 24.76
C ASN A 479 8.71 29.81 25.48
N HIS A 480 7.94 29.04 26.27
CA HIS A 480 6.86 29.59 27.09
C HIS A 480 7.40 30.51 28.20
N LEU A 481 8.50 30.13 28.86
CA LEU A 481 9.14 30.99 29.86
C LEU A 481 9.67 32.29 29.25
N LEU A 482 10.20 32.23 28.02
CA LEU A 482 10.66 33.42 27.28
C LEU A 482 9.49 34.35 26.90
N SER A 483 8.34 33.80 26.49
CA SER A 483 7.16 34.63 26.21
C SER A 483 6.63 35.32 27.45
N ASP A 484 6.62 34.63 28.60
CA ASP A 484 6.15 35.19 29.87
C ASP A 484 7.06 36.30 30.43
N GLN A 485 8.32 36.39 29.98
CA GLN A 485 9.26 37.46 30.35
C GLN A 485 9.13 38.73 29.49
N LEU A 486 8.46 38.62 28.33
CA LEU A 486 8.27 39.73 27.39
C LEU A 486 6.91 40.44 27.54
N GLU A 487 6.01 39.88 28.33
CA GLU A 487 4.78 40.51 28.84
C GLU A 487 5.03 41.20 30.20
#